data_AF-A0A961K452-F1
#
_entry.id   AF-A0A961K452-F1
#
_cell.length_a   1.000
_cell.length_b   1.000
_cell.length_c   1.000
_cell.angle_alpha   90.00
_cell.angle_beta   90.00
_cell.angle_gamma   90.00
#
_symmetry.space_group_name_H-M   'P 1'
#
loop_
_entity.id
_entity.type
_entity.pdbx_description
1 polymer ?
#
loop_
_entity_poly.entity_id
_entity_poly.type
_entity_poly.pdbx_seq_one_letter_code
_entity_poly.pdbx_strand_id
1 'polypeptide(L)'
;KYGKPILDRVIGVDTPVDVCVTAALLSMDSTIRSNLSVGMPLDLAVINANQLCFARQVRIEDHDPNYLALSEAWSNALRNAFQDMNQITVV
;
A
#
# COMPACT_ATOMS: atom_id res chain seq x y z
N LYS A 1 -10.00 8.51 0.59
CA LYS A 1 -11.12 7.53 0.55
C LYS A 1 -10.66 6.15 0.09
N TYR A 2 -9.87 6.06 -0.98
CA TYR A 2 -9.51 4.79 -1.64
C TYR A 2 -8.46 3.94 -0.91
N GLY A 3 -7.42 4.55 -0.33
CA GLY A 3 -6.37 3.84 0.40
C GLY A 3 -6.65 3.51 1.88
N LYS A 4 -7.68 4.12 2.48
CA LYS A 4 -8.02 3.89 3.90
C LYS A 4 -8.30 2.41 4.26
N PRO A 5 -9.03 1.62 3.44
CA PRO A 5 -9.41 0.27 3.84
C PRO A 5 -8.26 -0.73 4.03
N ILE A 6 -7.10 -0.54 3.39
CA ILE A 6 -5.93 -1.41 3.65
C ILE A 6 -5.25 -1.02 4.96
N LEU A 7 -5.16 0.28 5.25
CA LEU A 7 -4.60 0.78 6.50
C LEU A 7 -5.41 0.29 7.70
N ASP A 8 -6.74 0.40 7.64
CA ASP A 8 -7.62 -0.03 8.73
C ASP A 8 -7.56 -1.56 9.01
N ARG A 9 -7.11 -2.37 8.03
CA ARG A 9 -7.02 -3.82 8.16
C ARG A 9 -5.65 -4.33 8.62
N VAL A 10 -4.59 -3.55 8.39
CA VAL A 10 -3.20 -4.01 8.56
C VAL A 10 -2.48 -3.28 9.70
N ILE A 11 -2.84 -2.02 9.96
CA ILE A 11 -2.08 -1.15 10.86
C ILE A 11 -2.66 -1.18 12.28
N GLY A 12 -1.80 -1.47 13.25
CA GLY A 12 -2.00 -1.32 14.68
C GLY A 12 -0.77 -0.69 15.35
N VAL A 13 -0.84 -0.50 16.67
CA VAL A 13 0.23 0.16 17.45
C VAL A 13 1.56 -0.59 17.35
N ASP A 14 1.51 -1.92 17.35
CA ASP A 14 2.69 -2.78 17.35
C ASP A 14 3.10 -3.25 15.94
N THR A 15 2.50 -2.69 14.88
CA THR A 15 2.83 -3.10 13.51
C THR A 15 4.28 -2.71 13.18
N PRO A 16 5.13 -3.67 12.72
CA PRO A 16 6.49 -3.36 12.35
C PRO A 16 6.58 -2.30 11.25
N VAL A 17 7.57 -1.42 11.34
CA VAL A 17 7.73 -0.28 10.42
C VAL A 17 7.75 -0.69 8.95
N ASP A 18 8.43 -1.79 8.59
CA ASP A 18 8.47 -2.26 7.21
C ASP A 18 7.10 -2.72 6.69
N VAL A 19 6.26 -3.28 7.57
CA VAL A 19 4.86 -3.62 7.24
C VAL A 19 4.04 -2.34 7.07
N CYS A 20 4.24 -1.33 7.92
CA CYS A 20 3.61 -0.02 7.78
C CYS A 20 3.97 0.66 6.44
N VAL A 21 5.23 0.63 6.05
CA VAL A 21 5.69 1.15 4.76
C VAL A 21 4.98 0.44 3.60
N THR A 22 4.92 -0.90 3.65
CA THR A 22 4.24 -1.69 2.62
C THR A 22 2.76 -1.32 2.50
N ALA A 23 2.04 -1.26 3.63
CA ALA A 23 0.63 -0.86 3.65
C ALA A 23 0.40 0.58 3.17
N ALA A 24 1.29 1.51 3.50
CA ALA A 24 1.24 2.88 3.02
C ALA A 24 1.39 2.97 1.49
N LEU A 25 2.33 2.22 0.92
CA LEU A 25 2.51 2.13 -0.53
C LEU A 25 1.28 1.51 -1.21
N LEU A 26 0.73 0.42 -0.68
CA LEU A 26 -0.50 -0.20 -1.23
C LEU A 26 -1.74 0.71 -1.10
N SER A 27 -1.78 1.56 -0.07
CA SER A 27 -2.79 2.60 0.10
C SER A 27 -2.69 3.68 -1.00
N MET A 28 -1.48 4.11 -1.33
CA MET A 28 -1.23 5.05 -2.44
C MET A 28 -1.56 4.43 -3.79
N ASP A 29 -1.13 3.19 -4.00
CA ASP A 29 -1.39 2.39 -5.21
C ASP A 29 -2.90 2.27 -5.51
N SER A 30 -3.69 1.95 -4.48
CA SER A 30 -5.16 1.92 -4.59
C SER A 30 -5.77 3.30 -4.90
N THR A 31 -5.15 4.37 -4.39
CA THR A 31 -5.62 5.74 -4.56
C THR A 31 -5.32 6.28 -5.96
N ILE A 32 -4.11 6.09 -6.47
CA ILE A 32 -3.70 6.50 -7.82
C ILE A 32 -4.60 5.86 -8.88
N ARG A 33 -4.90 4.55 -8.75
CA ARG A 33 -5.79 3.85 -9.70
C ARG A 33 -7.23 4.33 -9.70
N SER A 34 -7.70 4.94 -8.61
CA SER A 34 -9.11 5.26 -8.42
C SER A 34 -9.40 6.77 -8.46
N ASN A 35 -8.36 7.61 -8.47
CA ASN A 35 -8.49 9.06 -8.48
C ASN A 35 -7.30 9.72 -9.20
N LEU A 36 -7.58 10.31 -10.37
CA LEU A 36 -6.60 11.01 -11.21
C LEU A 36 -6.00 12.26 -10.57
N SER A 37 -6.57 12.77 -9.47
CA SER A 37 -5.98 13.88 -8.72
C SER A 37 -4.75 13.47 -7.89
N VAL A 38 -4.45 12.17 -7.80
CA VAL A 38 -3.31 11.62 -7.08
C VAL A 38 -2.44 10.86 -8.08
N GLY A 39 -1.14 11.13 -8.08
CA GLY A 39 -0.22 10.56 -9.05
C GLY A 39 1.21 10.49 -8.52
N MET A 40 2.08 9.97 -9.39
CA MET A 40 3.51 9.83 -9.16
C MET A 40 4.23 11.17 -9.41
N PRO A 41 5.46 11.38 -8.87
CA PRO A 41 6.20 10.48 -7.99
C PRO A 41 5.67 10.48 -6.55
N LEU A 42 6.07 9.47 -5.76
CA LEU A 42 5.80 9.40 -4.32
C LEU A 42 7.07 9.65 -3.52
N ASP A 43 7.02 10.55 -2.56
CA ASP A 43 8.10 10.75 -1.58
C ASP A 43 7.77 9.99 -0.29
N LEU A 44 8.63 9.03 0.06
CA LEU A 44 8.54 8.20 1.27
C LEU A 44 9.63 8.60 2.27
N ALA A 45 9.25 8.78 3.52
CA ALA A 45 10.18 8.95 4.63
C ALA A 45 9.81 8.04 5.81
N VAL A 46 10.82 7.54 6.50
CA VAL A 46 10.70 6.78 7.74
C VAL A 46 11.53 7.47 8.82
N ILE A 47 10.90 7.70 9.97
CA ILE A 47 11.53 8.24 11.18
C ILE A 47 11.26 7.24 12.30
N ASN A 48 12.32 6.71 12.90
CA ASN A 48 12.20 5.78 14.00
C ASN A 48 11.86 6.51 15.32
N ALA A 49 11.21 5.82 16.24
CA ALA A 49 10.85 6.39 17.53
C ALA A 49 12.09 6.96 18.25
N ASN A 50 11.94 8.15 18.84
CA ASN A 50 13.01 8.88 19.54
C ASN A 50 14.23 9.20 18.67
N GLN A 51 14.11 9.11 17.34
CA GLN A 51 15.11 9.58 16.39
C GLN A 51 14.59 10.86 15.75
N LEU A 52 15.41 11.91 15.69
CA LEU A 52 15.07 13.19 15.06
C LEU A 52 15.72 13.31 13.67
N CYS A 53 15.84 12.18 12.97
CA CYS A 53 16.45 12.08 11.65
C CYS A 53 15.74 11.03 10.79
N PHE A 54 15.93 11.13 9.47
CA PHE A 54 15.40 10.13 8.54
C PHE A 54 16.20 8.83 8.65
N ALA A 55 15.51 7.75 8.99
CA ALA A 55 16.03 6.40 8.87
C ALA A 55 16.00 5.91 7.41
N ARG A 56 15.00 6.38 6.64
CA ARG A 56 14.89 6.16 5.19
C ARG A 56 14.24 7.39 4.56
N GLN A 57 14.74 7.79 3.40
CA GLN A 57 14.13 8.80 2.55
C GLN A 57 14.31 8.36 1.10
N VAL A 58 13.21 8.17 0.37
CA VAL A 58 13.21 7.65 -1.00
C VAL A 58 12.14 8.37 -1.81
N ARG A 59 12.50 8.78 -3.04
CA ARG A 59 11.54 9.13 -4.08
C ARG A 59 11.28 7.91 -4.94
N ILE A 60 10.01 7.56 -5.11
CA ILE A 60 9.54 6.47 -5.96
C ILE A 60 9.01 7.10 -7.24
N GLU A 61 9.70 6.86 -8.35
CA GLU A 61 9.35 7.38 -9.66
C GLU A 61 8.21 6.56 -10.30
N ASP A 62 7.52 7.15 -11.28
CA ASP A 62 6.33 6.57 -11.95
C ASP A 62 6.56 5.16 -12.51
N HIS A 63 7.79 4.84 -12.87
CA HIS A 63 8.19 3.55 -13.47
C HIS A 63 9.16 2.76 -12.56
N ASP A 64 9.15 3.01 -11.25
CA ASP A 64 10.00 2.27 -10.32
C ASP A 64 9.65 0.76 -10.38
N PRO A 65 10.62 -0.12 -10.72
CA PRO A 65 10.35 -1.53 -10.95
C PRO A 65 9.91 -2.26 -9.67
N ASN A 66 10.36 -1.81 -8.49
CA ASN A 66 9.96 -2.41 -7.22
C ASN A 66 8.52 -2.04 -6.87
N TYR A 67 8.12 -0.79 -7.11
CA TYR A 67 6.75 -0.35 -6.88
C TYR A 67 5.76 -1.02 -7.84
N LEU A 68 6.12 -1.16 -9.11
CA LEU A 68 5.32 -1.89 -10.10
C LEU A 68 5.18 -3.38 -9.72
N ALA A 69 6.27 -4.03 -9.32
CA ALA A 69 6.23 -5.43 -8.88
C ALA A 69 5.35 -5.61 -7.63
N LEU A 70 5.42 -4.69 -6.66
CA LEU A 70 4.54 -4.68 -5.48
C LEU A 70 3.06 -4.54 -5.88
N SER A 71 2.76 -3.60 -6.78
CA SER A 71 1.41 -3.32 -7.28
C SER A 71 0.80 -4.54 -8.00
N GLU A 72 1.60 -5.21 -8.84
CA GLU A 72 1.20 -6.41 -9.56
C GLU A 72 0.97 -7.58 -8.61
N ALA A 73 1.92 -7.84 -7.69
CA ALA A 73 1.82 -8.91 -6.72
C ALA A 73 0.55 -8.75 -5.85
N TRP A 74 0.27 -7.53 -5.39
CA TRP A 74 -0.93 -7.23 -4.63
C TRP A 74 -2.22 -7.44 -5.44
N SER A 75 -2.23 -6.99 -6.69
CA SER A 75 -3.37 -7.17 -7.59
C SER A 75 -3.67 -8.66 -7.83
N ASN A 76 -2.64 -9.48 -8.01
CA ASN A 76 -2.78 -10.92 -8.20
C ASN A 76 -3.25 -11.60 -6.91
N ALA A 77 -2.71 -11.24 -5.75
CA ALA A 77 -3.14 -11.77 -4.45
C ALA A 77 -4.63 -11.49 -4.19
N LEU A 78 -5.11 -10.27 -4.49
CA LEU A 78 -6.53 -9.93 -4.34
C LEU A 78 -7.43 -10.72 -5.27
N ARG A 79 -7.03 -10.93 -6.53
CA ARG A 79 -7.80 -11.74 -7.49
C ARG A 79 -7.90 -13.20 -7.02
N ASN A 80 -6.80 -13.78 -6.57
CA ASN A 80 -6.77 -15.15 -6.09
C ASN A 80 -7.64 -15.28 -4.82
N ALA A 81 -7.47 -14.38 -3.86
CA ALA A 81 -8.28 -14.37 -2.64
C ALA A 81 -9.79 -14.27 -2.94
N PHE A 82 -10.18 -13.48 -3.95
CA PHE A 82 -11.57 -13.36 -4.37
C PHE A 82 -12.10 -14.65 -5.02
N GLN A 83 -11.28 -15.35 -5.81
CA GLN A 83 -11.66 -16.64 -6.41
C GLN A 83 -11.87 -17.73 -5.36
N ASP A 84 -11.14 -17.67 -4.24
CA ASP A 84 -11.26 -18.61 -3.13
C ASP A 84 -12.46 -18.33 -2.20
N MET A 85 -13.16 -17.20 -2.39
CA MET A 85 -14.31 -16.85 -1.57
C MET A 85 -15.56 -17.68 -1.90
N ASN A 86 -16.29 -18.08 -0.86
CA ASN A 86 -17.61 -18.68 -1.01
C ASN A 86 -18.57 -17.69 -1.68
N GLN A 87 -19.19 -18.11 -2.79
CA GLN A 87 -20.22 -17.32 -3.45
C GLN A 87 -21.54 -17.43 -2.70
N ILE A 88 -22.13 -16.27 -2.40
CA ILE A 88 -23.46 -16.19 -1.79
C ILE A 88 -24.50 -16.28 -2.91
N THR A 89 -25.25 -17.36 -2.97
CA THR A 89 -26.43 -17.46 -3.83
C THR A 89 -27.58 -16.71 -3.17
N VAL A 90 -28.01 -15.61 -3.78
CA VAL A 90 -29.23 -14.90 -3.37
C VAL A 90 -30.40 -15.55 -4.10
N VAL A 91 -31.32 -16.15 -3.34
CA VAL A 91 -32.58 -16.74 -3.84
C VAL A 91 -33.67 -15.69 -3.82
#